data_AF-A0A5S5C6K3-F1
#
_entry.id   AF-A0A5S5C6K3-F1
#
_cell.length_a   1.000
_cell.length_b   1.000
_cell.length_c   1.000
_cell.angle_alpha   90.00
_cell.angle_beta   90.00
_cell.angle_gamma   90.00
#
_symmetry.space_group_name_H-M   'P 1'
#
loop_
_entity.id
_entity.type
_entity.pdbx_description
1 polymer ?
#
loop_
_entity_poly.entity_id
_entity_poly.type
_entity_poly.pdbx_seq_one_letter_code
_entity_poly.pdbx_strand_id
1 'polypeptide(L)' 'MKRTRPITPFGWAIKRRLAELELDQKEFCRRYDIPAYRLSNLISGTRKAEQYRKLVMEVLDIADQ' A
#
# COMPACT_ATOMS: atom_id res chain seq x y z
N MET A 1 17.00 -5.71 -16.82
CA MET A 1 16.27 -6.22 -15.63
C MET A 1 15.62 -5.04 -14.90
N LYS A 2 14.30 -5.03 -14.69
CA LYS A 2 13.64 -3.95 -13.92
C LYS A 2 14.13 -4.02 -12.48
N ARG A 3 14.90 -3.02 -12.04
CA ARG A 3 15.29 -2.87 -10.63
C ARG A 3 14.03 -2.79 -9.78
N THR A 4 13.74 -3.84 -9.01
CA THR A 4 12.68 -3.81 -8.00
C THR A 4 13.10 -2.78 -6.95
N ARG A 5 12.29 -1.74 -6.77
CA ARG A 5 12.54 -0.75 -5.73
C ARG A 5 12.36 -1.41 -4.37
N PRO A 6 13.19 -1.07 -3.38
CA PRO A 6 13.05 -1.63 -2.04
C PRO A 6 11.67 -1.32 -1.46
N ILE A 7 11.11 -2.27 -0.72
CA ILE A 7 9.85 -2.10 0.00
C ILE A 7 10.15 -1.37 1.31
N THR A 8 9.42 -0.30 1.57
CA THR A 8 9.54 0.49 2.81
C THR A 8 8.93 -0.24 4.01
N PRO A 9 9.23 0.16 5.26
CA PRO A 9 8.54 -0.36 6.44
C PRO A 9 7.02 -0.27 6.33
N PHE A 10 6.51 0.88 5.87
CA PHE A 10 5.09 1.08 5.59
C PHE A 10 4.56 0.13 4.49
N GLY A 11 5.34 -0.07 3.42
CA GLY A 11 5.01 -1.03 2.37
C GLY A 11 4.94 -2.48 2.85
N TRP A 12 5.78 -2.87 3.81
CA TRP A 12 5.70 -4.17 4.47
C TRP A 12 4.47 -4.29 5.37
N ALA A 13 4.12 -3.22 6.10
CA ALA A 13 2.89 -3.19 6.90
C ALA A 13 1.65 -3.39 6.02
N ILE A 14 1.56 -2.70 4.87
CA ILE A 14 0.48 -2.89 3.89
C ILE A 14 0.40 -4.35 3.45
N LYS A 15 1.52 -4.93 2.99
CA LYS A 15 1.53 -6.31 2.49
C LYS A 15 1.14 -7.32 3.57
N ARG A 16 1.58 -7.10 4.81
CA ARG A 16 1.23 -7.95 5.95
C ARG A 16 -0.28 -7.90 6.21
N ARG A 17 -0.86 -6.71 6.32
CA ARG A 17 -2.31 -6.56 6.53
C ARG A 17 -3.15 -7.15 5.41
N LEU A 18 -2.75 -6.94 4.15
CA LEU A 18 -3.43 -7.56 3.02
C LEU A 18 -3.40 -9.09 3.09
N ALA A 19 -2.27 -9.67 3.49
CA ALA A 19 -2.16 -11.13 3.68
C ALA A 19 -3.02 -11.63 4.86
N GLU A 20 -3.02 -10.93 5.99
CA GLU A 20 -3.87 -11.23 7.15
C GLU A 20 -5.37 -11.20 6.81
N LEU A 21 -5.77 -10.32 5.88
CA LEU A 21 -7.14 -10.16 5.40
C LEU A 21 -7.48 -11.07 4.20
N GLU A 22 -6.54 -11.93 3.77
CA GLU A 22 -6.64 -12.76 2.56
C GLU A 22 -7.07 -11.95 1.31
N LEU A 23 -6.61 -10.69 1.23
CA LEU A 23 -7.03 -9.73 0.23
C LEU A 23 -5.93 -9.44 -0.78
N ASP A 24 -6.19 -9.74 -2.06
CA ASP A 24 -5.25 -9.42 -3.13
C ASP A 24 -5.11 -7.90 -3.33
N GLN A 25 -3.91 -7.46 -3.73
CA GLN A 25 -3.60 -6.06 -3.95
C GLN A 25 -4.49 -5.40 -5.02
N LYS A 26 -4.85 -6.11 -6.09
CA LYS A 26 -5.73 -5.57 -7.14
C LYS A 26 -7.15 -5.42 -6.63
N GLU A 27 -7.62 -6.40 -5.87
CA GLU A 27 -8.96 -6.36 -5.29
C GLU A 27 -9.08 -5.26 -4.24
N PHE A 28 -8.06 -5.09 -3.39
CA PHE A 28 -7.97 -3.95 -2.47
C PHE A 28 -8.03 -2.61 -3.21
N CYS A 29 -7.22 -2.45 -4.28
CA CYS A 29 -7.22 -1.23 -5.09
C CYS A 29 -8.60 -0.95 -5.68
N ARG A 30 -9.26 -1.97 -6.24
CA ARG A 30 -10.60 -1.85 -6.83
C ARG A 30 -11.66 -1.48 -5.79
N ARG A 31 -11.59 -2.10 -4.60
CA ARG A 31 -12.57 -1.91 -3.52
C ARG A 31 -12.58 -0.49 -2.96
N TYR A 32 -11.41 0.14 -2.86
CA TYR A 32 -11.25 1.47 -2.27
C TYR A 32 -10.93 2.57 -3.28
N ASP A 33 -11.14 2.30 -4.57
CA ASP A 33 -10.86 3.21 -5.69
C ASP A 33 -9.43 3.79 -5.65
N ILE A 34 -8.46 2.96 -5.28
CA ILE A 34 -7.04 3.33 -5.21
C ILE A 34 -6.38 2.94 -6.54
N PRO A 35 -5.80 3.88 -7.29
CA PRO A 35 -5.06 3.52 -8.48
C PRO A 35 -3.87 2.62 -8.12
N ALA A 36 -3.72 1.48 -8.79
CA ALA A 36 -2.68 0.49 -8.43
C ALA A 36 -1.26 1.08 -8.35
N TYR A 37 -0.94 2.03 -9.25
CA TYR A 37 0.35 2.73 -9.25
C TYR A 37 0.56 3.61 -7.99
N ARG A 38 -0.52 4.14 -7.38
CA ARG A 38 -0.46 4.90 -6.13
C ARG A 38 -0.11 3.99 -4.97
N LEU A 39 -0.75 2.82 -4.88
CA LEU A 39 -0.41 1.83 -3.86
C LEU A 39 1.04 1.33 -4.04
N SER A 40 1.48 1.05 -5.27
CA SER A 40 2.88 0.71 -5.54
C SER A 40 3.86 1.81 -5.11
N ASN A 41 3.52 3.08 -5.31
CA ASN A 41 4.34 4.21 -4.85
C ASN A 41 4.40 4.29 -3.32
N LEU A 42 3.30 4.00 -2.61
CA LEU A 42 3.28 3.91 -1.15
C LEU A 42 4.16 2.76 -0.65
N ILE A 43 4.07 1.59 -1.29
CA ILE A 43 4.88 0.41 -0.92
C ILE A 43 6.38 0.68 -1.09
N SER A 44 6.77 1.37 -2.17
CA SER A 44 8.17 1.64 -2.51
C SER A 44 8.70 2.99 -2.03
N GLY A 45 7.87 3.83 -1.37
CA GLY A 45 8.28 5.13 -0.82
C GLY A 45 8.61 6.21 -1.86
N THR A 46 8.19 6.05 -3.12
CA THR A 46 8.70 6.84 -4.25
C THR A 46 8.02 8.19 -4.43
N ARG A 47 6.79 8.33 -3.92
CA ARG A 47 6.03 9.59 -3.86
C ARG A 47 5.17 9.61 -2.61
N LYS A 48 5.18 10.74 -1.92
CA LYS A 48 4.23 11.03 -0.83
C LYS A 48 2.84 11.21 -1.42
N ALA A 49 2.07 10.13 -1.50
CA ALA A 49 0.66 10.15 -1.88
C ALA A 49 -0.18 10.33 -0.61
N GLU A 50 -0.05 11.48 0.07
CA GLU A 50 -0.54 11.67 1.45
C GLU A 50 -2.04 11.37 1.64
N GLN A 51 -2.87 11.76 0.66
CA GLN A 51 -4.30 11.43 0.67
C GLN A 51 -4.53 9.90 0.68
N TYR A 52 -3.86 9.17 -0.20
CA TYR A 52 -3.98 7.71 -0.26
C TYR A 52 -3.28 7.02 0.91
N ARG A 53 -2.23 7.62 1.48
CA ARG A 53 -1.57 7.09 2.68
C ARG A 53 -2.56 7.05 3.84
N LYS A 54 -3.25 8.17 4.10
CA LYS A 54 -4.27 8.24 5.16
C LYS A 54 -5.39 7.22 4.95
N LEU A 55 -5.94 7.14 3.74
CA LEU A 55 -6.97 6.16 3.40
C LEU A 55 -6.49 4.72 3.64
N VAL A 56 -5.29 4.37 3.17
CA VAL A 56 -4.73 3.03 3.34
C VAL A 56 -4.48 2.71 4.81
N MET A 57 -4.01 3.68 5.60
CA MET A 57 -3.81 3.51 7.04
C MET A 57 -5.13 3.24 7.77
N GLU A 58 -6.17 4.01 7.44
CA GLU A 58 -7.50 3.86 8.04
C GLU A 58 -8.13 2.52 7.69
N VAL A 59 -8.10 2.15 6.41
CA VAL A 59 -8.73 0.93 5.91
C VAL A 59 -8.01 -0.34 6.38
N LEU A 60 -6.67 -0.32 6.43
CA LEU A 60 -5.87 -1.48 6.85
C LEU A 60 -5.51 -1.46 8.34
N ASP A 61 -5.99 -0.47 9.09
CA ASP A 61 -5.67 -0.27 10.50
C ASP A 61 -4.16 -0.36 10.76
N ILE A 62 -3.40 0.50 10.05
CA ILE A 62 -1.93 0.61 10.14
C ILE A 62 -1.58 1.93 10.81
N ALA A 63 -0.85 1.85 11.93
CA ALA A 63 -0.30 3.03 12.60
C ALA A 63 0.72 3.77 11.71
N ASP A 64 0.78 5.09 11.81
CA ASP A 64 1.82 5.88 11.11
C ASP A 64 3.18 5.52 11.71
N GLN A 65 4.05 4.93 10.89
CA GLN A 65 5.46 4.67 11.22
C GLN A 65 6.36 5.61 10.44
#